data_AF-A0A6B3IWJ1-F1
#
_entry.id   AF-A0A6B3IWJ1-F1
#
_cell.length_a   1.000
_cell.length_b   1.000
_cell.length_c   1.000
_cell.angle_alpha   90.00
_cell.angle_beta   90.00
_cell.angle_gamma   90.00
#
_symmetry.space_group_name_H-M   'P 1'
#
loop_
_entity.id
_entity.type
_entity.pdbx_description
1 polymer ?
#
loop_
_entity_poly.entity_id
_entity_poly.type
_entity_poly.pdbx_seq_one_letter_code
_entity_poly.pdbx_strand_id
1 'polypeptide(L)'
;PDSAAEALAALLHHWLTAARDRQLARFELSLEATRRPELRADLETAGLAARSRATTLLASLGAPRPEQAAELLVAWTDGLLYDRLAGAPAASRPAPDVTELTSVVRRMLAAVLAA
;
A
#
# COMPACT_ATOMS: atom_id res chain seq x y z
N PRO A 1 -5.29 0.17 16.71
CA PRO A 1 -4.04 0.47 15.95
C PRO A 1 -3.17 -0.77 15.71
N ASP A 2 -2.87 -1.57 16.75
CA ASP A 2 -2.03 -2.77 16.60
C ASP A 2 -2.65 -3.84 15.71
N SER A 3 -3.93 -4.18 15.93
CA SER A 3 -4.63 -5.13 15.05
C SER A 3 -4.70 -4.66 13.59
N ALA A 4 -4.85 -3.36 13.36
CA ALA A 4 -4.81 -2.77 12.02
C ALA A 4 -3.40 -2.87 11.41
N ALA A 5 -2.36 -2.71 12.24
CA ALA A 5 -0.98 -2.85 11.80
C ALA A 5 -0.66 -4.28 11.37
N GLU A 6 -1.07 -5.26 12.17
CA GLU A 6 -0.91 -6.69 11.87
C GLU A 6 -1.67 -7.08 10.60
N ALA A 7 -2.92 -6.64 10.45
CA ALA A 7 -3.73 -6.95 9.28
C ALA A 7 -3.12 -6.37 7.98
N LEU A 8 -2.70 -5.10 8.00
CA LEU A 8 -2.07 -4.49 6.83
C LEU A 8 -0.68 -5.09 6.57
N ALA A 9 0.09 -5.46 7.60
CA ALA A 9 1.36 -6.16 7.42
C ALA A 9 1.18 -7.55 6.77
N ALA A 10 0.17 -8.31 7.17
CA ALA A 10 -0.17 -9.59 6.53
C ALA A 10 -0.58 -9.39 5.06
N LEU A 11 -1.33 -8.33 4.76
CA LEU A 11 -1.70 -7.98 3.39
C LEU A 11 -0.47 -7.61 2.53
N LEU A 12 0.42 -6.77 3.06
CA LEU A 12 1.68 -6.43 2.39
C LEU A 12 2.55 -7.66 2.17
N HIS A 13 2.67 -8.54 3.18
CA HIS A 13 3.41 -9.79 3.05
C HIS A 13 2.85 -10.66 1.92
N HIS A 14 1.53 -10.80 1.85
CA HIS A 14 0.87 -11.55 0.78
C HIS A 14 1.18 -10.96 -0.61
N TRP A 15 1.11 -9.64 -0.78
CA TRP A 15 1.45 -8.97 -2.04
C TRP A 15 2.93 -9.04 -2.41
N LEU A 16 3.82 -9.10 -1.42
CA LEU A 16 5.26 -9.25 -1.64
C LEU A 16 5.69 -10.69 -1.93
N THR A 17 4.83 -11.68 -1.66
CA THR A 17 5.15 -13.11 -1.77
C THR A 17 4.17 -13.82 -2.71
N ALA A 18 3.05 -14.31 -2.19
CA ALA A 18 2.10 -15.15 -2.92
C ALA A 18 1.37 -14.44 -4.07
N ALA A 19 1.17 -13.12 -3.97
CA ALA A 19 0.54 -12.30 -5.00
C ALA A 19 1.54 -11.35 -5.70
N ARG A 20 2.83 -11.68 -5.65
CA ARG A 20 3.91 -10.88 -6.23
C ARG A 20 3.69 -10.53 -7.70
N ASP A 21 3.39 -11.52 -8.53
CA ASP A 21 3.26 -11.32 -9.98
C ASP A 21 2.07 -10.42 -10.32
N ARG A 22 0.99 -10.53 -9.55
CA ARG A 22 -0.16 -9.61 -9.66
C ARG A 22 0.24 -8.18 -9.34
N GLN A 23 1.08 -7.96 -8.33
CA GLN A 23 1.51 -6.62 -7.96
C GLN A 23 2.46 -6.01 -8.99
N LEU A 24 3.37 -6.81 -9.57
CA LEU A 24 4.21 -6.38 -10.69
C LEU A 24 3.37 -6.00 -11.92
N ALA A 25 2.41 -6.86 -12.31
CA ALA A 25 1.50 -6.56 -13.40
C ALA A 25 0.69 -5.27 -13.15
N ARG A 26 0.26 -5.01 -11.91
CA ARG A 26 -0.40 -3.75 -11.55
C ARG A 26 0.51 -2.55 -11.78
N PHE A 27 1.80 -2.62 -11.44
CA PHE A 27 2.75 -1.53 -11.70
C PHE A 27 2.94 -1.29 -13.20
N GLU A 28 3.17 -2.36 -13.98
CA GLU A 28 3.30 -2.27 -15.43
C GLU A 28 2.06 -1.65 -16.08
N LEU A 29 0.87 -2.12 -15.73
CA LEU A 29 -0.41 -1.59 -16.23
C LEU A 29 -0.64 -0.15 -15.80
N SER A 30 -0.28 0.22 -14.57
CA SER A 30 -0.41 1.59 -14.08
C SER A 30 0.47 2.56 -14.87
N LEU A 31 1.69 2.13 -15.21
CA LEU A 31 2.58 2.91 -16.07
C LEU A 31 2.05 2.96 -17.51
N GLU A 32 1.52 1.87 -18.05
CA GLU A 32 1.00 1.84 -19.41
C GLU A 32 -0.27 2.68 -19.58
N ALA A 33 -1.14 2.70 -18.57
CA ALA A 33 -2.35 3.53 -18.58
C ALA A 33 -2.08 5.05 -18.64
N THR A 34 -0.84 5.48 -18.34
CA THR A 34 -0.43 6.88 -18.57
C THR A 34 -0.29 7.24 -20.06
N ARG A 35 -0.14 6.23 -20.92
CA ARG A 35 0.03 6.35 -22.37
C ARG A 35 -1.16 5.82 -23.17
N ARG A 36 -1.94 4.89 -22.58
CA ARG A 36 -3.13 4.26 -23.18
C ARG A 36 -4.37 4.52 -22.31
N PRO A 37 -5.14 5.60 -22.58
CA PRO A 37 -6.28 6.00 -21.78
C PRO A 37 -7.35 4.91 -21.62
N GLU A 38 -7.45 3.98 -22.57
CA GLU A 38 -8.40 2.86 -22.55
C GLU A 38 -8.16 1.92 -21.36
N LEU A 39 -6.93 1.88 -20.81
CA LEU A 39 -6.58 1.07 -19.65
C LEU A 39 -6.83 1.78 -18.31
N ARG A 40 -7.19 3.06 -18.33
CA ARG A 40 -7.21 3.92 -17.13
C ARG A 40 -8.41 3.67 -16.22
N ALA A 41 -9.60 3.43 -16.80
CA ALA A 41 -10.86 3.42 -16.05
C ALA A 41 -10.88 2.41 -14.90
N ASP A 42 -10.43 1.17 -15.16
CA ASP A 42 -10.42 0.11 -14.16
C ASP A 42 -9.37 0.35 -13.08
N LEU A 43 -8.19 0.86 -13.45
CA LEU A 43 -7.11 1.18 -12.52
C LEU A 43 -7.47 2.36 -11.61
N GLU A 44 -8.12 3.38 -12.16
CA GLU A 44 -8.62 4.53 -11.43
C GLU A 44 -9.68 4.10 -10.42
N THR A 45 -10.66 3.29 -10.86
CA THR A 45 -11.69 2.72 -9.99
C THR A 45 -11.07 1.90 -8.86
N ALA A 46 -10.12 1.02 -9.16
CA ALA A 46 -9.42 0.22 -8.15
C ALA A 46 -8.62 1.09 -7.16
N GLY A 47 -7.95 2.14 -7.67
CA GLY A 47 -7.19 3.09 -6.87
C GLY A 47 -8.07 3.91 -5.91
N LEU A 48 -9.22 4.40 -6.38
CA LEU A 48 -10.21 5.11 -5.58
C LEU A 48 -10.85 4.19 -4.53
N ALA A 49 -11.15 2.94 -4.88
CA ALA A 49 -11.68 1.95 -3.94
C ALA A 49 -10.68 1.59 -2.82
N ALA A 50 -9.38 1.60 -3.10
CA ALA A 50 -8.35 1.43 -2.07
C ALA A 50 -8.31 2.62 -1.09
N ARG A 51 -8.36 3.85 -1.63
CA ARG A 51 -8.39 5.09 -0.83
C ARG A 51 -9.64 5.21 0.03
N SER A 52 -10.80 4.85 -0.51
CA SER A 52 -12.06 4.84 0.25
C SER A 52 -11.99 3.87 1.43
N ARG A 53 -11.47 2.65 1.22
CA ARG A 53 -11.28 1.66 2.30
C ARG A 53 -10.28 2.15 3.36
N ALA A 54 -9.17 2.75 2.94
CA ALA A 54 -8.20 3.34 3.85
C ALA A 54 -8.79 4.50 4.66
N THR A 55 -9.62 5.35 4.03
CA THR A 55 -10.34 6.46 4.69
C THR A 55 -11.24 5.92 5.80
N THR A 56 -12.07 4.91 5.50
CA THR A 56 -12.95 4.28 6.50
C THR A 56 -12.16 3.68 7.67
N LEU A 57 -11.06 2.98 7.37
CA LEU A 57 -10.19 2.42 8.40
C LEU A 57 -9.61 3.53 9.30
N LEU A 58 -9.06 4.58 8.71
CA LEU A 58 -8.42 5.67 9.44
C LEU A 58 -9.42 6.50 10.25
N ALA A 59 -10.63 6.71 9.73
CA ALA A 59 -11.72 7.31 10.48
C ALA A 59 -12.08 6.47 11.73
N SER A 60 -12.17 5.14 11.58
CA SER A 60 -12.42 4.23 12.72
C SER A 60 -11.29 4.22 13.76
N LEU A 61 -10.07 4.60 13.36
CA LEU A 61 -8.90 4.70 14.22
C LEU A 61 -8.74 6.11 14.84
N GLY A 62 -9.66 7.03 14.55
CA GLY A 62 -9.68 8.38 15.13
C GLY A 62 -8.81 9.41 14.40
N ALA A 63 -8.49 9.20 13.12
CA ALA A 63 -7.76 10.19 12.33
C ALA A 63 -8.57 11.50 12.25
N PRO A 64 -7.96 12.68 12.50
CA PRO A 64 -8.66 13.96 12.44
C PRO A 64 -9.00 14.38 11.00
N ARG A 65 -8.22 13.91 10.02
CA ARG A 65 -8.38 14.17 8.57
C ARG A 65 -8.25 12.87 7.77
N PRO A 66 -9.23 11.95 7.87
CA PRO A 66 -9.08 10.57 7.41
C PRO A 66 -8.79 10.43 5.91
N GLU A 67 -9.33 11.30 5.06
CA GLU A 67 -9.07 11.30 3.61
C GLU A 67 -7.60 11.63 3.30
N GLN A 68 -7.04 12.65 3.98
CA GLN A 68 -5.65 13.07 3.79
C GLN A 68 -4.68 12.03 4.34
N ALA A 69 -5.01 11.45 5.49
CA ALA A 69 -4.29 10.33 6.07
C ALA A 69 -4.31 9.10 5.13
N ALA A 70 -5.44 8.84 4.46
CA ALA A 70 -5.58 7.73 3.51
C ALA A 70 -4.72 7.91 2.26
N GLU A 71 -4.66 9.13 1.70
CA GLU A 71 -3.78 9.44 0.58
C GLU A 71 -2.31 9.15 0.92
N LEU A 72 -1.85 9.59 2.09
CA LEU A 72 -0.49 9.32 2.56
C LEU A 72 -0.23 7.83 2.78
N LEU A 73 -1.15 7.13 3.45
CA LEU A 73 -0.99 5.71 3.75
C LEU A 73 -0.92 4.88 2.47
N VAL A 74 -1.80 5.13 1.50
CA VAL A 74 -1.79 4.43 0.20
C VAL A 74 -0.51 4.74 -0.57
N ALA A 75 -0.07 6.00 -0.64
CA ALA A 75 1.16 6.37 -1.32
C ALA A 75 2.40 5.70 -0.70
N TRP A 76 2.49 5.65 0.63
CA TRP A 76 3.59 4.95 1.32
C TRP A 76 3.53 3.44 1.12
N THR A 77 2.34 2.84 1.11
CA THR A 77 2.16 1.42 0.78
C THR A 77 2.66 1.11 -0.63
N ASP A 78 2.27 1.90 -1.63
CA ASP A 78 2.74 1.72 -3.01
C ASP A 78 4.27 1.88 -3.12
N GLY A 79 4.84 2.89 -2.44
CA GLY A 79 6.29 3.11 -2.41
C GLY A 79 7.06 1.96 -1.75
N LEU A 80 6.54 1.41 -0.65
CA LEU A 80 7.12 0.24 0.03
C LEU A 80 7.08 -1.00 -0.88
N LEU A 81 5.93 -1.25 -1.53
CA LEU A 81 5.78 -2.37 -2.46
C LEU A 81 6.74 -2.22 -3.65
N TYR A 82 6.87 -1.01 -4.20
CA TYR A 82 7.80 -0.73 -5.28
C TYR A 82 9.25 -0.97 -4.85
N ASP A 83 9.70 -0.40 -3.72
CA ASP A 83 11.07 -0.57 -3.21
C ASP A 83 11.46 -2.05 -3.07
N ARG A 84 10.53 -2.86 -2.58
CA ARG A 84 10.73 -4.30 -2.33
C ARG A 84 10.62 -5.17 -3.57
N LEU A 85 9.87 -4.76 -4.59
CA LEU A 85 9.60 -5.58 -5.78
C LEU A 85 10.43 -5.19 -7.00
N ALA A 86 10.69 -3.90 -7.17
CA ALA A 86 11.31 -3.32 -8.38
C ALA A 86 12.38 -2.26 -8.07
N GLY A 87 12.49 -1.81 -6.81
CA GLY A 87 13.49 -0.83 -6.39
C GLY A 87 14.91 -1.39 -6.37
N ALA A 88 15.88 -0.48 -6.21
CA ALA A 88 17.30 -0.83 -6.16
C ALA A 88 17.66 -1.94 -5.15
N PRO A 89 17.04 -2.00 -3.94
CA PRO A 89 17.33 -3.07 -2.98
C PRO A 89 16.68 -4.41 -3.32
N ALA A 90 15.71 -4.48 -4.23
CA ALA A 90 14.90 -5.68 -4.47
C ALA A 90 15.74 -6.90 -4.90
N ALA A 91 16.86 -6.67 -5.58
CA ALA A 91 17.74 -7.75 -6.05
C ALA A 91 18.58 -8.41 -4.95
N SER A 92 18.86 -7.72 -3.84
CA SER A 92 19.78 -8.16 -2.79
C SER A 92 19.11 -8.33 -1.42
N ARG A 93 17.93 -7.74 -1.24
CA ARG A 93 17.19 -7.80 0.02
C ARG A 93 16.26 -9.02 0.05
N PRO A 94 16.30 -9.84 1.11
CA PRO A 94 15.34 -10.93 1.26
C PRO A 94 13.91 -10.41 1.43
N ALA A 95 12.92 -11.26 1.14
CA ALA A 95 11.53 -10.96 1.43
C ALA A 95 11.36 -10.68 2.94
N PRO A 96 10.65 -9.60 3.33
CA PRO A 96 10.42 -9.31 4.75
C PRO A 96 9.48 -10.34 5.36
N ASP A 97 9.65 -10.61 6.65
CA ASP A 97 8.64 -11.33 7.43
C ASP A 97 7.50 -10.39 7.90
N VAL A 98 6.42 -10.99 8.40
CA VAL A 98 5.24 -10.26 8.87
C VAL A 98 5.55 -9.38 10.10
N THR A 99 6.50 -9.78 10.94
CA THR A 99 6.88 -9.02 12.16
C THR A 99 7.62 -7.73 11.79
N GLU A 100 8.54 -7.80 10.83
CA GLU A 100 9.22 -6.65 10.25
C GLU A 100 8.19 -5.68 9.65
N LEU A 101 7.26 -6.19 8.83
CA LEU A 101 6.22 -5.38 8.22
C LEU A 101 5.26 -4.78 9.25
N THR A 102 4.89 -5.50 10.29
CA THR A 102 4.04 -4.98 11.38
C THR A 102 4.71 -3.79 12.05
N SER A 103 6.01 -3.86 12.30
CA SER A 103 6.79 -2.76 12.86
C SER A 103 6.83 -1.54 11.93
N VAL A 104 6.96 -1.76 10.62
CA VAL A 104 6.92 -0.68 9.61
C VAL A 104 5.53 -0.04 9.56
N VAL A 105 4.48 -0.85 9.45
CA VAL A 105 3.10 -0.38 9.38
C VAL A 105 2.70 0.36 10.64
N ARG A 106 3.12 -0.09 11.83
CA ARG A 106 2.86 0.62 13.08
C ARG A 106 3.39 2.05 13.03
N ARG A 107 4.59 2.26 12.47
CA ARG A 107 5.17 3.61 12.28
C ARG A 107 4.38 4.43 11.25
N MET A 108 3.96 3.82 10.14
CA MET A 108 3.14 4.48 9.13
C MET A 108 1.79 4.93 9.71
N LEU A 109 1.10 4.05 10.44
CA LEU A 109 -0.17 4.36 11.10
C LEU A 109 -0.01 5.45 12.16
N ALA A 110 1.02 5.36 13.01
CA ALA A 110 1.30 6.41 13.99
C ALA A 110 1.52 7.79 13.34
N ALA A 111 2.24 7.83 12.21
CA ALA A 111 2.50 9.07 11.49
C ALA A 111 1.23 9.67 10.86
N VAL A 112 0.39 8.87 10.19
CA VAL A 112 -0.85 9.40 9.58
C VAL A 112 -1.95 9.72 10.59
N LEU A 113 -1.93 9.11 11.78
CA LEU A 113 -2.86 9.45 12.87
C LEU A 113 -2.45 10.72 13.63
N ALA A 114 -1.18 11.12 13.56
CA ALA A 114 -0.65 12.33 14.17
C ALA A 114 -0.77 13.57 13.26
N ALA A 115 -1.11 13.39 11.99
CA ALA A 115 -1.26 14.45 10.99
C ALA A 115 -2.69 15.02 10.97
#